data_AF-A0A7S2VSD6-F1
#
_entry.id   AF-A0A7S2VSD6-F1
#
_cell.length_a   1.000
_cell.length_b   1.000
_cell.length_c   1.000
_cell.angle_alpha   90.00
_cell.angle_beta   90.00
_cell.angle_gamma   90.00
#
_symmetry.space_group_name_H-M   'P 1'
#
loop_
_entity.id
_entity.type
_entity.pdbx_description
1 polymer ?
#
loop_
_entity_poly.entity_id
_entity_poly.type
_entity_poly.pdbx_seq_one_letter_code
_entity_poly.pdbx_strand_id
1 'polypeptide(L)'
;LVPADVAGLVVGRGGSVVQQICQASGADISISGEEDTPPSLSDRVVAIWGGPAAKEAACREVVRITHRAQDVPPGEAGIFVLVVPSSSAGAVVGPEGATLRSLCEASGAEVAVSPSAVE
;
A
#
# COMPACT_ATOMS: atom_id res chain seq x y z
N LEU A 1 1.74 2.29 -2.35
CA LEU A 1 2.27 3.66 -2.47
C LEU A 1 1.74 4.45 -1.29
N VAL A 2 2.56 5.34 -0.75
CA VAL A 2 2.16 6.23 0.35
C VAL A 2 2.55 7.66 -0.02
N PRO A 3 1.73 8.67 0.27
CA PRO A 3 2.12 10.06 0.01
C PRO A 3 3.44 10.40 0.71
N ALA A 4 4.28 11.24 0.09
CA ALA A 4 5.58 11.62 0.67
C ALA A 4 5.46 12.14 2.12
N ASP A 5 4.45 12.97 2.39
CA ASP A 5 4.20 13.54 3.71
C ASP A 5 3.85 12.48 4.77
N VAL A 6 3.29 11.35 4.34
CA VAL A 6 2.88 10.24 5.21
C VAL A 6 4.01 9.21 5.35
N ALA A 7 4.88 9.09 4.35
CA ALA A 7 6.01 8.14 4.36
C ALA A 7 6.88 8.31 5.60
N GLY A 8 7.13 9.56 6.02
CA GLY A 8 7.90 9.87 7.23
C GLY A 8 7.28 9.31 8.52
N LEU A 9 5.96 9.16 8.58
CA LEU A 9 5.25 8.55 9.72
C LEU A 9 5.42 7.02 9.75
N VAL A 10 5.47 6.39 8.57
CA VAL A 10 5.72 4.95 8.44
C VAL A 10 7.17 4.62 8.79
N VAL A 11 8.13 5.47 8.38
CA VAL A 11 9.55 5.33 8.77
C VAL A 11 9.71 5.58 10.28
N GLY A 12 9.15 6.66 10.80
CA GLY A 12 9.32 7.10 12.18
C GLY A 12 10.69 7.72 12.45
N ARG A 13 10.85 8.37 13.61
CA ARG A 13 12.12 9.01 13.99
C ARG A 13 13.22 7.94 14.06
N GLY A 14 14.26 8.10 13.24
CA GLY A 14 15.39 7.15 13.16
C GLY A 14 15.01 5.75 12.65
N GLY A 15 13.89 5.61 11.94
CA GLY A 15 13.42 4.30 11.44
C GLY A 15 12.70 3.45 12.49
N SER A 16 12.37 4.02 13.65
CA SER A 16 11.81 3.25 14.79
C SER A 16 10.47 2.57 14.48
N VAL A 17 9.60 3.23 13.71
CA VAL A 17 8.28 2.67 13.37
C VAL A 17 8.43 1.54 12.37
N VAL A 18 9.15 1.74 11.27
CA VAL A 18 9.35 0.67 10.27
C VAL A 18 10.08 -0.53 10.86
N GLN A 19 11.06 -0.32 11.75
CA GLN A 19 11.73 -1.42 12.47
C GLN A 19 10.77 -2.21 13.36
N GLN A 20 9.87 -1.53 14.07
CA GLN A 20 8.84 -2.19 14.88
C GLN A 20 7.89 -3.01 14.00
N ILE A 21 7.49 -2.48 12.83
CA ILE A 21 6.65 -3.21 11.88
C ILE A 21 7.39 -4.46 11.39
N CYS A 22 8.66 -4.34 10.98
CA CYS A 22 9.47 -5.49 10.55
C CYS A 22 9.56 -6.55 11.66
N GLN A 23 9.83 -6.15 12.89
CA GLN A 23 9.97 -7.07 14.02
C GLN A 23 8.64 -7.79 14.35
N ALA A 24 7.52 -7.08 14.34
CA ALA A 24 6.23 -7.64 14.67
C ALA A 24 5.65 -8.52 13.55
N SER A 25 5.88 -8.14 12.30
CA SER A 25 5.37 -8.87 11.13
C SER A 25 6.28 -10.00 10.68
N GLY A 26 7.58 -9.94 10.98
CA GLY A 26 8.60 -10.80 10.39
C GLY A 26 8.86 -10.51 8.91
N ALA A 27 8.34 -9.40 8.37
CA ALA A 27 8.60 -8.94 7.03
C ALA A 27 9.84 -8.05 6.98
N ASP A 28 10.48 -8.00 5.81
CA ASP A 28 11.47 -6.97 5.49
C ASP A 28 10.76 -5.83 4.74
N ILE A 29 11.05 -4.58 5.08
CA ILE A 29 10.35 -3.41 4.53
C ILE A 29 11.38 -2.36 4.12
N SER A 30 11.24 -1.85 2.90
CA SER A 30 12.01 -0.72 2.38
C SER A 30 11.07 0.33 1.83
N ILE A 31 11.42 1.60 2.04
CA ILE A 31 10.64 2.76 1.61
C ILE A 31 11.55 3.59 0.71
N SER A 32 11.10 3.88 -0.51
CA SER A 32 11.92 4.55 -1.51
C SER A 32 12.36 5.95 -1.09
N GLY A 33 13.60 6.30 -1.40
CA GLY A 33 14.14 7.65 -1.28
C GLY A 33 13.49 8.62 -2.26
N GLU A 34 13.80 9.91 -2.11
CA GLU A 34 13.21 10.99 -2.90
C GLU A 34 13.80 10.97 -4.32
N GLU A 35 15.07 10.60 -4.38
CA GLU A 35 15.87 10.30 -5.56
C GLU A 35 15.48 9.00 -6.28
N ASP A 36 14.81 8.07 -5.58
CA ASP A 36 14.36 6.78 -6.14
C ASP A 36 12.94 6.85 -6.72
N THR A 37 12.24 7.98 -6.54
CA THR A 37 10.90 8.21 -7.06
C THR A 37 10.95 9.07 -8.32
N PRO A 38 10.27 8.68 -9.41
CA PRO A 38 10.13 9.54 -10.59
C PRO A 38 9.58 10.91 -10.17
N PRO A 39 10.04 12.02 -10.75
CA PRO A 39 9.56 13.36 -10.40
C PRO A 39 8.06 13.57 -10.67
N SER A 40 7.43 12.68 -11.45
CA SER A 40 5.98 12.64 -11.67
C SER A 40 5.19 11.97 -10.53
N LEU A 41 5.87 11.23 -9.63
CA LEU A 41 5.25 10.55 -8.49
C LEU A 41 5.53 11.34 -7.20
N SER A 42 4.47 11.94 -6.64
CA SER A 42 4.48 12.51 -5.29
C SER A 42 4.49 11.45 -4.17
N ASP A 43 4.36 10.18 -4.54
CA ASP A 43 4.22 9.07 -3.61
C ASP A 43 5.51 8.25 -3.48
N ARG A 44 5.76 7.72 -2.28
CA ARG A 44 6.82 6.74 -2.01
C ARG A 44 6.34 5.31 -2.23
N VAL A 45 7.26 4.49 -2.71
CA VAL A 45 7.08 3.05 -2.83
C VAL A 45 7.45 2.39 -1.52
N VAL A 46 6.50 1.67 -0.92
CA VAL A 46 6.75 0.77 0.22
C VAL A 46 6.83 -0.64 -0.33
N ALA A 47 8.02 -1.23 -0.31
CA ALA A 47 8.27 -2.59 -0.72
C ALA A 47 8.34 -3.50 0.50
N ILE A 48 7.60 -4.62 0.47
CA ILE A 48 7.44 -5.55 1.59
C ILE A 48 7.80 -6.96 1.10
N TRP A 49 8.78 -7.58 1.74
CA TRP A 49 9.24 -8.93 1.46
C TRP A 49 8.96 -9.87 2.63
N GLY A 50 8.82 -11.16 2.32
CA GLY A 50 8.47 -12.19 3.30
C GLY A 50 7.37 -13.13 2.81
N GLY A 51 6.96 -14.05 3.67
CA GLY A 51 5.85 -14.96 3.43
C GLY A 51 4.48 -14.23 3.44
N PRO A 52 3.40 -14.89 2.99
CA PRO A 52 2.07 -14.25 2.89
C PRO A 52 1.58 -13.63 4.20
N ALA A 53 1.68 -14.35 5.32
CA ALA A 53 1.25 -13.85 6.63
C ALA A 53 2.07 -12.64 7.11
N ALA A 54 3.38 -12.64 6.85
CA ALA A 54 4.27 -11.52 7.19
C ALA A 54 3.92 -10.28 6.36
N LYS A 55 3.72 -10.45 5.06
CA LYS A 55 3.30 -9.38 4.15
C LYS A 55 1.95 -8.80 4.53
N GLU A 56 0.98 -9.65 4.87
CA GLU A 56 -0.35 -9.21 5.31
C GLU A 56 -0.26 -8.39 6.60
N ALA A 57 0.47 -8.87 7.61
CA ALA A 57 0.66 -8.18 8.87
C ALA A 57 1.34 -6.81 8.69
N ALA A 58 2.42 -6.76 7.91
CA ALA A 58 3.12 -5.51 7.58
C ALA A 58 2.23 -4.52 6.81
N CYS A 59 1.55 -5.00 5.76
CA CYS A 59 0.67 -4.18 4.94
C CYS A 59 -0.46 -3.57 5.76
N ARG A 60 -1.09 -4.37 6.64
CA ARG A 60 -2.14 -3.91 7.55
C ARG A 60 -1.69 -2.74 8.41
N GLU A 61 -0.47 -2.80 8.94
CA GLU A 61 0.07 -1.77 9.81
C GLU A 61 0.43 -0.49 9.05
N VAL A 62 0.97 -0.63 7.83
CA VAL A 62 1.21 0.51 6.93
C VAL A 62 -0.12 1.20 6.59
N VAL A 63 -1.15 0.44 6.18
CA VAL A 63 -2.50 0.97 5.89
C VAL A 63 -3.08 1.69 7.10
N ARG A 64 -2.89 1.16 8.31
CA ARG A 64 -3.38 1.76 9.56
C ARG A 64 -2.73 3.11 9.82
N ILE A 65 -1.42 3.23 9.60
CA ILE A 65 -0.67 4.48 9.77
C ILE A 65 -1.12 5.50 8.72
N THR A 66 -1.23 5.09 7.46
CA THR A 66 -1.59 5.99 6.35
C THR A 66 -3.02 6.51 6.48
N HIS A 67 -3.97 5.65 6.86
CA HIS A 67 -5.36 6.05 7.09
C HIS A 67 -5.48 7.11 8.20
N ARG A 68 -4.71 6.99 9.29
CA ARG A 68 -4.72 7.97 10.38
C ARG A 68 -4.10 9.31 9.97
N ALA A 69 -3.15 9.29 9.05
CA ALA A 69 -2.47 10.49 8.57
C ALA A 69 -3.30 11.27 7.54
N GLN A 70 -4.20 10.61 6.82
CA GLN A 70 -5.07 11.23 5.82
C GLN A 70 -6.21 12.09 6.43
N ASP A 71 -6.35 12.12 7.77
CA ASP A 71 -7.45 12.82 8.49
C ASP A 71 -8.84 12.57 7.87
N VAL A 72 -9.06 11.33 7.40
CA VAL A 72 -10.25 10.95 6.63
C VAL A 72 -11.50 11.26 7.44
N PRO A 73 -12.42 12.10 6.94
CA PRO A 73 -13.65 12.42 7.63
C PRO A 73 -14.46 11.16 7.97
N PRO A 74 -15.19 11.15 9.10
CA PRO A 74 -16.02 10.01 9.46
C PRO A 74 -17.08 9.77 8.36
N GLY A 75 -17.00 8.61 7.72
CA GLY A 75 -17.88 8.23 6.61
C GLY A 75 -17.25 8.34 5.22
N GLU A 76 -16.03 8.87 5.10
CA GLU A 76 -15.25 8.82 3.87
C GLU A 76 -14.29 7.61 3.87
N ALA A 77 -14.03 7.08 2.68
CA ALA A 77 -13.06 6.00 2.49
C ALA A 77 -11.69 6.59 2.16
N GLY A 78 -10.68 6.25 2.97
CA GLY A 78 -9.29 6.60 2.66
C GLY A 78 -8.82 5.88 1.40
N ILE A 79 -7.87 6.49 0.67
CA ILE A 79 -7.31 5.91 -0.54
C ILE A 79 -6.04 5.13 -0.19
N PHE A 80 -5.95 3.90 -0.69
CA PHE A 80 -4.74 3.09 -0.64
C PHE A 80 -4.42 2.52 -2.02
N VAL A 81 -3.20 2.78 -2.50
CA VAL A 81 -2.76 2.34 -3.83
C VAL A 81 -1.77 1.19 -3.71
N LEU A 82 -2.10 0.05 -4.30
CA LEU A 82 -1.23 -1.12 -4.39
C LEU A 82 -0.70 -1.26 -5.82
N VAL A 83 0.61 -1.37 -5.97
CA VAL A 83 1.23 -1.66 -7.27
C VAL A 83 1.28 -3.17 -7.46
N VAL A 84 0.76 -3.64 -8.58
CA VAL A 84 0.83 -5.04 -9.00
C VAL A 84 1.54 -5.14 -10.35
N PRO A 85 2.31 -6.20 -10.61
CA PRO A 85 2.86 -6.44 -11.94
C PRO A 85 1.73 -6.50 -12.98
N SER A 86 1.94 -5.90 -14.16
CA SER A 86 0.94 -5.90 -15.24
C SER A 86 0.54 -7.32 -15.66
N SER A 87 1.47 -8.28 -15.61
CA SER A 87 1.21 -9.70 -15.84
C SER A 87 0.27 -10.34 -14.81
N SER A 88 0.18 -9.77 -13.61
CA SER A 88 -0.67 -10.26 -12.50
C SER A 88 -1.98 -9.49 -12.37
N ALA A 89 -2.12 -8.32 -13.02
CA ALA A 89 -3.34 -7.51 -12.94
C ALA A 89 -4.58 -8.28 -13.41
N GLY A 90 -4.45 -9.10 -14.46
CA GLY A 90 -5.55 -9.95 -14.94
C GLY A 90 -6.03 -10.97 -13.91
N ALA A 91 -5.16 -11.46 -13.02
CA ALA A 91 -5.54 -12.38 -11.95
C ALA A 91 -6.29 -11.67 -10.82
N VAL A 92 -5.92 -10.41 -10.53
CA VAL A 92 -6.64 -9.56 -9.57
C VAL A 92 -8.03 -9.20 -10.09
N VAL A 93 -8.14 -8.87 -11.38
CA VAL A 93 -9.41 -8.52 -12.02
C VAL A 93 -10.31 -9.77 -12.16
N GLY A 94 -9.75 -10.87 -12.64
CA GLY A 94 -10.45 -12.11 -12.94
C GLY A 94 -11.26 -12.04 -14.26
N PRO A 95 -11.77 -13.21 -14.72
CA PRO A 95 -12.62 -13.26 -15.90
C PRO A 95 -13.86 -12.37 -15.72
N GLU A 96 -14.12 -11.49 -16.68
CA GLU A 96 -15.25 -10.53 -16.65
C GLU A 96 -15.32 -9.68 -15.36
N GLY A 97 -14.18 -9.47 -14.69
CA GLY A 97 -14.09 -8.72 -13.43
C GLY A 97 -14.63 -9.47 -12.21
N ALA A 98 -14.88 -10.78 -12.30
CA ALA A 98 -15.53 -11.55 -11.23
C ALA A 98 -14.74 -11.57 -9.91
N THR A 99 -13.41 -11.66 -9.99
CA THR A 99 -12.54 -11.64 -8.81
C THR A 99 -12.56 -10.26 -8.15
N LEU A 100 -12.42 -9.19 -8.93
CA LEU A 100 -12.47 -7.82 -8.41
C LEU A 100 -13.82 -7.51 -7.77
N ARG A 101 -14.93 -7.93 -8.40
CA ARG A 101 -16.28 -7.73 -7.85
C ARG A 101 -16.44 -8.43 -6.51
N SER A 102 -16.00 -9.69 -6.42
CA SER A 102 -16.03 -10.45 -5.17
C SER A 102 -15.17 -9.81 -4.08
N LEU A 103 -14.01 -9.23 -4.46
CA LEU A 103 -13.16 -8.48 -3.55
C LEU A 103 -13.84 -7.22 -3.03
N CYS A 104 -14.49 -6.43 -3.89
CA CYS A 104 -15.26 -5.25 -3.48
C CYS A 104 -16.42 -5.63 -2.53
N GLU A 105 -17.17 -6.68 -2.86
CA GLU A 105 -18.29 -7.16 -2.03
C GLU A 105 -17.81 -7.65 -0.65
N ALA A 106 -16.74 -8.44 -0.59
CA ALA A 106 -16.23 -9.00 0.65
C ALA A 106 -15.53 -7.95 1.54
N SER A 107 -14.87 -6.96 0.95
CA SER A 107 -14.13 -5.93 1.68
C SER A 107 -14.97 -4.68 2.00
N GLY A 108 -16.06 -4.46 1.27
CA GLY A 108 -16.80 -3.20 1.29
C GLY A 108 -16.03 -2.01 0.69
N ALA A 109 -14.85 -2.25 0.10
CA ALA A 109 -14.03 -1.22 -0.53
C ALA A 109 -14.41 -1.03 -2.00
N GLU A 110 -14.24 0.19 -2.50
CA GLU A 110 -14.26 0.49 -3.93
C GLU A 110 -12.84 0.31 -4.48
N VAL A 111 -12.65 -0.63 -5.41
CA VAL A 111 -11.33 -0.95 -5.97
C VAL A 111 -11.31 -0.61 -7.45
N ALA A 112 -10.41 0.30 -7.83
CA ALA A 112 -10.12 0.64 -9.22
C ALA A 112 -8.77 0.05 -9.65
N VAL A 113 -8.68 -0.41 -10.90
CA VAL A 113 -7.45 -0.95 -11.49
C VAL A 113 -7.10 -0.09 -12.70
N SER A 114 -5.95 0.60 -12.63
CA SER A 114 -5.44 1.42 -13.73
C SER A 114 -4.28 0.71 -14.45
N PRO A 115 -4.23 0.76 -15.79
CA PRO A 115 -3.19 0.08 -16.56
C PRO A 115 -1.80 0.73 -16.42
N SER A 116 -1.69 1.95 -15.87
CA SER A 116 -0.41 2.55 -15.50
C SER A 116 -0.57 3.50 -14.30
N ALA A 117 0.37 3.44 -13.36
CA ALA A 117 0.57 4.45 -12.31
C ALA A 117 1.69 5.45 -12.69
N VAL A 118 2.25 5.31 -13.89
CA VAL A 118 3.38 6.09 -14.40
C VAL A 118 3.08 6.48 -15.85
N GLU A 119 2.59 7.70 -16.03
CA GLU A 119 2.82 8.51 -17.23
C GLU A 119 3.44 9.83 -16.77
#